data_AF-A0A2E3A9K2-F1
#
_entry.id   AF-A0A2E3A9K2-F1
#
_cell.length_a   1.000
_cell.length_b   1.000
_cell.length_c   1.000
_cell.angle_alpha   90.00
_cell.angle_beta   90.00
_cell.angle_gamma   90.00
#
_symmetry.space_group_name_H-M   'P 1'
#
loop_
_entity.id
_entity.type
_entity.pdbx_description
1 polymer ?
#
loop_
_entity_poly.entity_id
_entity_poly.type
_entity_poly.pdbx_seq_one_letter_code
_entity_poly.pdbx_strand_id
1 'polypeptide(L)'
;MISQEFVELPQPDQLSSREKEDGMGAYLMMFAAFAVGLPLPVVNLIAALIYYSINRKKGRFVHFHCLQSFLSQIPTTLLNWGLLFWALQIYLFDNYGETTLFFAYIVLVIVANLIYIIFSVIAAVKAWKGNFYYFLFFGPYAYKRVYSRSNPLQYDNEDNKATPFNLNKPPY
;
A
#
# COMPACT_ATOMS: atom_id res chain seq x y z
N MET A 1 -32.25 8.99 -14.20
CA MET A 1 -31.68 7.78 -13.58
C MET A 1 -30.19 8.01 -13.46
N ILE A 2 -29.65 8.15 -12.25
CA ILE A 2 -28.20 8.32 -12.06
C ILE A 2 -27.58 6.95 -12.33
N SER A 3 -26.85 6.79 -13.43
CA SER A 3 -26.04 5.60 -13.66
C SER A 3 -25.05 5.49 -12.51
N GLN A 4 -25.18 4.48 -11.66
CA GLN A 4 -24.23 4.26 -10.57
C GLN A 4 -22.86 3.94 -11.18
N GLU A 5 -21.99 4.95 -11.26
CA GLU A 5 -20.66 4.89 -11.86
C GLU A 5 -19.70 3.98 -11.06
N PHE A 6 -20.04 3.72 -9.80
CA PHE A 6 -19.23 2.96 -8.85
C PHE A 6 -19.89 1.65 -8.41
N VAL A 7 -19.06 0.69 -8.03
CA VAL A 7 -19.46 -0.55 -7.34
C VAL A 7 -19.66 -0.25 -5.85
N GLU A 8 -20.64 -0.90 -5.23
CA GLU A 8 -20.90 -0.76 -3.79
C GLU A 8 -19.71 -1.24 -2.95
N LEU A 9 -19.47 -0.56 -1.82
CA LEU A 9 -18.42 -0.93 -0.89
C LEU A 9 -18.85 -2.14 -0.06
N PRO A 10 -17.99 -3.16 0.11
CA PRO A 10 -18.29 -4.28 0.98
C PRO A 10 -18.33 -3.83 2.44
N GLN A 11 -19.27 -4.38 3.21
CA GLN A 11 -19.32 -4.22 4.66
C GLN A 11 -18.30 -5.15 5.35
N PRO A 12 -17.84 -4.82 6.56
CA PRO A 12 -16.85 -5.63 7.28
C PRO A 12 -17.22 -7.11 7.46
N ASP A 13 -18.50 -7.44 7.63
CA ASP A 13 -19.02 -8.81 7.78
C ASP A 13 -19.05 -9.58 6.45
N GLN A 14 -19.01 -8.88 5.32
CA GLN A 14 -19.01 -9.48 3.97
C GLN A 14 -17.60 -9.86 3.49
N LEU A 15 -16.56 -9.41 4.19
CA LEU A 15 -15.16 -9.67 3.86
C LEU A 15 -14.64 -10.90 4.60
N SER A 16 -14.00 -11.80 3.87
CA SER A 16 -13.30 -12.94 4.47
C SER A 16 -12.13 -12.49 5.35
N SER A 17 -11.74 -13.31 6.32
CA SER A 17 -10.56 -13.04 7.16
C SER A 17 -9.30 -12.87 6.30
N ARG A 18 -9.18 -13.67 5.23
CA ARG A 18 -8.04 -13.61 4.31
C ARG A 18 -7.94 -12.26 3.58
N GLU A 19 -9.07 -11.71 3.12
CA GLU A 19 -9.07 -10.39 2.48
C GLU A 19 -8.69 -9.28 3.45
N LYS A 20 -9.11 -9.37 4.72
CA LYS A 20 -8.73 -8.43 5.78
C LYS A 20 -7.24 -8.52 6.09
N GLU A 21 -6.69 -9.73 6.16
CA GLU A 21 -5.26 -9.98 6.36
C GLU A 21 -4.42 -9.48 5.19
N ASP A 22 -4.83 -9.75 3.94
CA ASP A 22 -4.13 -9.26 2.75
C ASP A 22 -4.23 -7.72 2.64
N GLY A 23 -5.37 -7.12 3.02
CA GLY A 23 -5.51 -5.67 3.10
C GLY A 23 -4.62 -5.02 4.17
N MET A 24 -4.54 -5.63 5.35
CA MET A 24 -3.62 -5.22 6.42
C MET A 24 -2.16 -5.36 5.98
N GLY A 25 -1.82 -6.48 5.35
CA GLY A 25 -0.46 -6.80 4.90
C GLY A 25 0.11 -5.76 3.93
N ALA A 26 -0.74 -5.09 3.14
CA ALA A 26 -0.33 -4.01 2.24
C ALA A 26 0.40 -2.87 2.97
N TYR A 27 0.00 -2.56 4.21
CA TYR A 27 0.62 -1.51 5.01
C TYR A 27 1.74 -2.04 5.91
N LEU A 28 1.74 -3.34 6.24
CA LEU A 28 2.80 -3.92 7.05
C LEU A 28 4.06 -4.26 6.23
N MET A 29 3.95 -4.33 4.90
CA MET A 29 5.07 -4.69 4.04
C MET A 29 6.26 -3.70 4.13
N MET A 30 6.02 -2.43 4.49
CA MET A 30 7.09 -1.46 4.75
C MET A 30 8.05 -1.88 5.88
N PHE A 31 7.61 -2.75 6.80
CA PHE A 31 8.45 -3.27 7.88
C PHE A 31 9.32 -4.46 7.43
N ALA A 32 8.98 -5.11 6.31
CA ALA A 32 9.71 -6.27 5.83
C ALA A 32 11.14 -5.93 5.39
N ALA A 33 11.35 -4.77 4.77
CA ALA A 33 12.68 -4.31 4.36
C ALA A 33 13.62 -4.06 5.56
N PHE A 34 13.05 -3.57 6.68
CA PHE A 34 13.80 -3.42 7.93
C PHE A 34 14.26 -4.78 8.47
N ALA A 35 13.40 -5.81 8.38
CA ALA A 35 13.72 -7.15 8.88
C ALA A 35 14.87 -7.83 8.11
N VAL A 36 15.05 -7.52 6.82
CA VAL A 36 16.15 -8.07 5.99
C VAL A 36 17.41 -7.20 6.00
N GLY A 37 17.47 -6.15 6.83
CA GLY A 37 18.65 -5.31 6.99
C GLY A 37 19.00 -4.47 5.77
N LEU A 38 18.01 -4.21 4.89
CA LEU A 38 18.19 -3.36 3.70
C LEU A 38 17.46 -2.01 3.91
N PRO A 39 17.99 -1.08 4.72
CA PRO A 39 17.40 0.24 4.94
C PRO A 39 17.68 1.16 3.73
N LEU A 40 17.40 0.69 2.52
CA LEU A 40 17.51 1.50 1.32
C LEU A 40 16.12 2.07 0.99
N PRO A 41 16.01 3.40 0.75
CA PRO A 41 14.74 4.07 0.45
C PRO A 41 13.87 3.34 -0.60
N VAL A 42 14.53 2.76 -1.60
CA VAL A 42 13.91 2.11 -2.75
C VAL A 42 13.32 0.74 -2.41
N VAL A 43 13.85 0.04 -1.40
CA VAL A 43 13.42 -1.33 -1.07
C VAL A 43 11.98 -1.34 -0.56
N ASN A 44 11.58 -0.36 0.26
CA ASN A 44 10.20 -0.22 0.72
C ASN A 44 9.21 -0.03 -0.45
N LEU A 45 9.58 0.81 -1.43
CA LEU A 45 8.75 1.03 -2.61
C LEU A 45 8.64 -0.21 -3.49
N ILE A 46 9.75 -0.93 -3.70
CA ILE A 46 9.76 -2.20 -4.44
C ILE A 46 8.89 -3.23 -3.72
N ALA A 47 9.01 -3.36 -2.41
CA ALA A 47 8.20 -4.29 -1.63
C ALA A 47 6.70 -3.98 -1.75
N ALA A 48 6.32 -2.70 -1.66
CA ALA A 48 4.93 -2.27 -1.86
C ALA A 48 4.43 -2.54 -3.30
N LEU A 49 5.29 -2.33 -4.31
CA LEU A 49 4.96 -2.62 -5.72
C LEU A 49 4.76 -4.11 -5.97
N ILE A 50 5.65 -4.96 -5.45
CA ILE A 50 5.55 -6.41 -5.54
C ILE A 50 4.26 -6.87 -4.86
N TYR A 51 4.00 -6.38 -3.64
CA TYR A 51 2.80 -6.73 -2.90
C TYR A 51 1.52 -6.33 -3.65
N TYR A 52 1.48 -5.12 -4.21
CA TYR A 52 0.39 -4.66 -5.06
C TYR A 52 0.21 -5.57 -6.29
N SER A 53 1.31 -5.89 -6.99
CA SER A 53 1.26 -6.69 -8.22
C SER A 53 0.71 -8.09 -7.99
N ILE A 54 1.08 -8.73 -6.87
CA ILE A 54 0.64 -10.08 -6.49
C ILE A 54 -0.82 -10.08 -5.99
N ASN A 55 -1.23 -9.07 -5.22
CA ASN A 55 -2.51 -9.12 -4.49
C ASN A 55 -3.65 -8.32 -5.15
N ARG A 56 -3.39 -7.46 -6.14
CA ARG A 56 -4.40 -6.58 -6.76
C ARG A 56 -5.59 -7.29 -7.42
N LYS A 57 -5.49 -8.58 -7.76
CA LYS A 57 -6.58 -9.36 -8.38
C LYS A 57 -7.45 -10.15 -7.40
N LYS A 58 -6.99 -10.32 -6.15
CA LYS A 58 -7.69 -11.13 -5.15
C LYS A 58 -9.08 -10.60 -4.78
N GLY A 59 -9.26 -9.29 -4.85
CA GLY A 59 -10.52 -8.61 -4.58
C GLY A 59 -10.37 -7.09 -4.55
N ARG A 60 -11.47 -6.36 -4.74
CA ARG A 60 -11.48 -4.88 -4.76
C ARG A 60 -11.00 -4.27 -3.44
N PHE A 61 -11.38 -4.87 -2.31
CA PHE A 61 -10.94 -4.41 -0.99
C PHE A 61 -9.40 -4.47 -0.85
N VAL A 62 -8.81 -5.62 -1.19
CA VAL A 62 -7.36 -5.83 -1.17
C VAL A 62 -6.67 -4.90 -2.17
N HIS A 63 -7.22 -4.77 -3.38
CA HIS A 63 -6.68 -3.88 -4.42
C HIS A 63 -6.64 -2.42 -3.97
N PHE A 64 -7.69 -1.93 -3.30
CA PHE A 64 -7.72 -0.58 -2.74
C PHE A 64 -6.55 -0.35 -1.76
N HIS A 65 -6.41 -1.21 -0.77
CA HIS A 65 -5.37 -1.06 0.27
C HIS A 65 -3.96 -1.20 -0.31
N CYS A 66 -3.75 -2.15 -1.21
CA CYS A 66 -2.49 -2.32 -1.95
C CYS A 66 -2.13 -1.07 -2.76
N LEU A 67 -3.08 -0.52 -3.52
CA LEU A 67 -2.84 0.64 -4.36
C LEU A 67 -2.59 1.90 -3.53
N GLN A 68 -3.38 2.12 -2.45
CA GLN A 68 -3.15 3.24 -1.54
C GLN A 68 -1.77 3.15 -0.88
N SER A 69 -1.41 1.97 -0.36
CA SER A 69 -0.11 1.75 0.28
C SER A 69 1.04 2.03 -0.69
N PHE A 70 0.99 1.44 -1.90
CA PHE A 70 2.00 1.66 -2.94
C PHE A 70 2.16 3.13 -3.33
N LEU A 71 1.06 3.83 -3.63
CA LEU A 71 1.14 5.23 -4.07
C LEU A 71 1.62 6.16 -2.96
N SER A 72 1.17 5.91 -1.73
CA SER A 72 1.56 6.72 -0.57
C SER A 72 3.02 6.54 -0.14
N GLN A 73 3.67 5.47 -0.59
CA GLN A 73 5.10 5.22 -0.39
C GLN A 73 5.98 6.09 -1.30
N ILE A 74 5.45 6.60 -2.42
CA ILE A 74 6.24 7.37 -3.40
C ILE A 74 6.83 8.66 -2.79
N PRO A 75 6.04 9.54 -2.11
CA PRO A 75 6.59 10.78 -1.55
C PRO A 75 7.69 10.55 -0.52
N THR A 76 7.50 9.59 0.40
CA THR A 76 8.51 9.28 1.42
C THR A 76 9.77 8.68 0.80
N THR A 77 9.62 7.86 -0.24
CA THR A 77 10.76 7.31 -0.99
C THR A 77 11.58 8.41 -1.66
N LEU A 78 10.93 9.40 -2.28
CA LEU A 78 11.63 10.53 -2.92
C LEU A 78 12.39 11.38 -1.89
N LEU A 79 11.78 11.66 -0.73
CA LEU A 79 12.45 12.39 0.36
C LEU A 79 13.65 11.60 0.91
N ASN A 80 13.46 10.30 1.17
CA ASN A 80 14.52 9.42 1.64
C ASN A 80 15.67 9.30 0.61
N TRP A 81 15.34 9.24 -0.68
CA TRP A 81 16.35 9.21 -1.76
C TRP A 81 17.12 10.52 -1.87
N GLY A 82 16.45 11.66 -1.77
CA GLY A 82 17.09 12.97 -1.74
C GLY A 82 18.05 13.09 -0.56
N LEU A 83 17.68 12.56 0.61
CA LEU A 83 18.53 12.58 1.80
C LEU A 83 19.76 11.71 1.61
N LEU A 84 19.57 10.48 1.11
CA LEU A 84 20.67 9.57 0.82
C LEU A 84 21.64 10.20 -0.19
N PHE A 85 21.12 10.77 -1.29
CA PHE A 85 21.95 11.42 -2.29
C PHE A 85 22.77 12.55 -1.67
N TRP A 86 22.14 13.47 -0.92
CA TRP A 86 22.85 14.58 -0.29
C TRP A 86 23.88 14.10 0.74
N ALA A 87 23.53 13.11 1.56
CA ALA A 87 24.44 12.52 2.52
C ALA A 87 25.67 11.87 1.84
N LEU A 88 25.49 11.17 0.72
CA LEU A 88 26.61 10.62 -0.05
C LEU A 88 27.52 11.71 -0.61
N GLN A 89 26.96 12.84 -1.08
CA GLN A 89 27.76 13.96 -1.56
C GLN A 89 28.59 14.61 -0.45
N ILE A 90 28.12 14.63 0.80
CA ILE A 90 28.86 15.17 1.94
C ILE A 90 29.89 14.16 2.47
N TYR A 91 29.46 12.93 2.76
CA TYR A 91 30.24 11.98 3.58
C TYR A 91 31.05 10.95 2.79
N LEU A 92 30.70 10.68 1.54
CA LEU A 92 31.39 9.67 0.72
C LEU A 92 32.19 10.29 -0.42
N PHE A 93 31.68 11.37 -1.01
CA PHE A 93 32.30 12.02 -2.16
C PHE A 93 32.98 13.34 -1.83
N ASP A 94 32.83 13.85 -0.59
CA ASP A 94 33.41 15.12 -0.12
C ASP A 94 33.16 16.32 -1.06
N ASN A 95 32.05 16.30 -1.81
CA ASN A 95 31.69 17.35 -2.78
C ASN A 95 31.05 18.57 -2.12
N TYR A 96 30.45 18.40 -0.94
CA TYR A 96 29.77 19.46 -0.18
C TYR A 96 30.11 19.37 1.30
N GLY A 97 30.03 20.51 2.00
CA GLY A 97 30.12 20.55 3.47
C GLY A 97 28.77 20.37 4.16
N GLU A 98 28.81 20.08 5.46
CA GLU A 98 27.62 20.10 6.30
C GLU A 98 27.03 21.51 6.39
N THR A 99 25.70 21.63 6.28
CA THR A 99 25.00 22.92 6.35
C THR A 99 23.77 22.82 7.23
N THR A 100 23.29 23.96 7.76
CA THR A 100 22.03 24.02 8.51
C THR A 100 20.84 23.51 7.70
N LEU A 101 20.83 23.74 6.38
CA LEU A 101 19.78 23.23 5.48
C LEU A 101 19.78 21.71 5.38
N PHE A 102 20.95 21.07 5.36
CA PHE A 102 21.06 19.61 5.38
C PHE A 102 20.42 19.01 6.64
N PHE A 103 20.73 19.57 7.82
CA PHE A 103 20.11 19.11 9.08
C PHE A 103 18.60 19.38 9.14
N ALA A 104 18.14 20.54 8.65
CA ALA A 104 16.71 20.82 8.53
C ALA A 104 16.00 19.81 7.61
N TYR A 105 16.66 19.40 6.52
CA TYR A 105 16.15 18.40 5.60
C TYR A 105 16.09 16.99 6.25
N ILE A 106 17.10 16.60 7.04
CA ILE A 106 17.04 15.37 7.85
C ILE A 106 15.80 15.35 8.74
N VAL A 107 15.55 16.43 9.48
CA VAL A 107 14.38 16.53 10.37
C VAL A 107 13.08 16.41 9.58
N LEU A 108 12.97 17.09 8.44
CA LEU A 108 11.79 17.00 7.56
C LEU A 108 11.54 15.56 7.08
N VAL A 109 12.60 14.85 6.67
CA VAL A 109 12.52 13.45 6.22
C VAL A 109 12.07 12.54 7.38
N ILE A 110 12.64 12.71 8.58
CA ILE A 110 12.23 11.94 9.76
C ILE A 110 10.75 12.15 10.08
N VAL A 111 10.30 13.41 10.13
CA VAL A 111 8.90 13.75 10.41
C VAL A 111 7.97 13.16 9.34
N ALA A 112 8.33 13.25 8.06
CA ALA A 112 7.54 12.67 6.98
C ALA A 112 7.41 11.14 7.09
N ASN A 113 8.48 10.43 7.44
CA ASN A 113 8.44 8.98 7.66
C ASN A 113 7.61 8.62 8.91
N LEU A 114 7.72 9.39 9.99
CA LEU A 114 6.91 9.16 11.20
C LEU A 114 5.40 9.32 10.91
N ILE A 115 5.03 10.39 10.21
CA ILE A 115 3.64 10.59 9.76
C ILE A 115 3.20 9.39 8.92
N TYR A 116 4.00 8.99 7.94
CA TYR A 116 3.67 7.85 7.08
C TYR A 116 3.46 6.54 7.87
N ILE A 117 4.34 6.25 8.84
CA ILE A 117 4.22 5.08 9.71
C ILE A 117 2.92 5.13 10.52
N ILE A 118 2.59 6.27 11.13
CA ILE A 118 1.36 6.43 11.93
C ILE A 118 0.12 6.14 11.08
N PHE A 119 0.01 6.79 9.92
CA PHE A 119 -1.12 6.59 9.01
C PHE A 119 -1.22 5.13 8.56
N SER A 120 -0.09 4.48 8.30
CA SER A 120 -0.04 3.09 7.85
C SER A 120 -0.41 2.09 8.93
N VAL A 121 -0.01 2.32 10.18
CA VAL A 121 -0.46 1.51 11.32
C VAL A 121 -1.97 1.65 11.52
N ILE A 122 -2.52 2.86 11.47
CA ILE A 122 -3.97 3.08 11.57
C ILE A 122 -4.70 2.36 10.43
N ALA A 123 -4.20 2.48 9.19
CA ALA A 123 -4.78 1.81 8.04
C ALA A 123 -4.72 0.29 8.15
N ALA A 124 -3.61 -0.27 8.63
CA ALA A 124 -3.45 -1.71 8.87
C ALA A 124 -4.49 -2.22 9.86
N VAL A 125 -4.66 -1.54 11.00
CA VAL A 125 -5.66 -1.91 12.02
C VAL A 125 -7.08 -1.78 11.48
N LYS A 126 -7.37 -0.75 10.67
CA LYS A 126 -8.69 -0.58 10.03
C LYS A 126 -8.96 -1.67 9.00
N ALA A 127 -7.97 -2.00 8.16
CA ALA A 127 -8.07 -3.05 7.16
C ALA A 127 -8.28 -4.44 7.79
N TRP A 128 -7.60 -4.73 8.90
CA TRP A 128 -7.82 -5.95 9.69
C TRP A 128 -9.27 -6.07 10.20
N LYS A 129 -9.91 -4.93 10.50
CA LYS A 129 -11.34 -4.86 10.86
C LYS A 129 -12.28 -4.78 9.64
N GLY A 130 -11.79 -4.90 8.41
CA GLY A 130 -12.58 -4.76 7.18
C GLY A 130 -13.05 -3.33 6.88
N ASN A 131 -12.44 -2.32 7.49
CA ASN A 131 -12.81 -0.92 7.30
C ASN A 131 -11.82 -0.19 6.39
N PHE A 132 -12.33 0.73 5.58
CA PHE A 132 -11.54 1.62 4.77
C PHE A 132 -10.95 2.75 5.63
N TYR A 133 -9.72 3.15 5.33
CA TYR A 133 -9.08 4.34 5.88
C TYR A 133 -8.40 5.09 4.75
N TYR A 134 -8.88 6.29 4.46
CA TYR A 134 -8.49 7.05 3.28
C TYR A 134 -7.31 7.96 3.61
N PHE A 135 -6.18 7.70 2.98
CA PHE A 135 -5.08 8.66 2.99
C PHE A 135 -5.45 9.88 2.16
N LEU A 136 -4.95 11.05 2.56
CA LEU A 136 -5.12 12.28 1.80
C LEU A 136 -4.60 12.06 0.37
N PHE A 137 -5.44 12.41 -0.62
CA PHE A 137 -5.24 12.17 -2.06
C PHE A 137 -5.23 10.70 -2.51
N PHE A 138 -4.44 9.84 -1.87
CA PHE A 138 -4.24 8.45 -2.30
C PHE A 138 -5.47 7.57 -2.11
N GLY A 139 -6.22 7.76 -1.03
CA GLY A 139 -7.45 7.01 -0.78
C GLY A 139 -8.53 7.30 -1.83
N PRO A 140 -8.93 8.57 -2.03
CA PRO A 140 -9.89 8.91 -3.07
C PRO A 140 -9.47 8.44 -4.47
N TYR A 141 -8.18 8.55 -4.81
CA TYR A 141 -7.65 8.05 -6.07
C TYR A 141 -7.78 6.52 -6.18
N ALA A 142 -7.34 5.77 -5.15
CA ALA A 142 -7.43 4.32 -5.13
C ALA A 142 -8.89 3.86 -5.22
N TYR A 143 -9.80 4.51 -4.49
CA TYR A 143 -11.23 4.23 -4.56
C TYR A 143 -11.77 4.43 -5.98
N LYS A 144 -11.53 5.60 -6.59
CA LYS A 144 -12.00 5.89 -7.95
C LYS A 144 -11.45 4.87 -8.96
N ARG A 145 -10.18 4.48 -8.83
CA ARG A 145 -9.54 3.54 -9.75
C ARG A 145 -10.06 2.12 -9.59
N VAL A 146 -10.28 1.68 -8.36
CA VAL A 146 -10.63 0.28 -8.04
C VAL A 146 -12.13 0.03 -8.15
N TYR A 147 -12.95 0.94 -7.65
CA TYR A 147 -14.41 0.78 -7.56
C TYR A 147 -15.18 1.41 -8.73
N SER A 148 -14.52 2.07 -9.68
CA SER A 148 -15.19 2.45 -10.93
C SER A 148 -15.73 1.20 -11.65
N ARG A 149 -16.97 1.27 -12.16
CA ARG A 149 -17.54 0.22 -13.01
C ARG A 149 -16.82 0.08 -14.35
N SER A 150 -16.07 1.11 -14.77
CA SER A 150 -15.21 1.05 -15.96
C SER A 150 -13.86 0.37 -15.71
N ASN A 151 -13.58 -0.08 -14.48
CA ASN A 151 -12.36 -0.80 -14.17
C ASN A 151 -12.35 -2.17 -14.91
N PRO A 152 -11.41 -2.40 -15.84
CA PRO A 152 -11.39 -3.62 -16.66
C PRO A 152 -10.83 -4.84 -15.91
N LEU A 153 -10.33 -4.66 -14.68
CA LEU A 153 -9.71 -5.72 -13.92
C LEU A 153 -10.78 -6.67 -13.35
N GLN A 154 -10.69 -7.95 -13.71
CA GLN A 154 -11.47 -9.03 -13.10
C GLN A 154 -10.86 -9.44 -11.76
N TYR A 155 -11.72 -9.78 -10.80
CA TYR A 155 -11.32 -10.12 -9.44
C TYR A 155 -11.69 -11.55 -9.09
N ASP A 156 -10.76 -12.26 -8.48
CA ASP A 156 -10.90 -13.69 -8.18
C ASP A 156 -12.12 -13.96 -7.28
N ASN A 157 -12.41 -13.08 -6.32
CA ASN A 157 -13.57 -13.20 -5.42
C ASN A 157 -14.92 -12.84 -6.09
N GLU A 158 -14.91 -12.19 -7.25
CA GLU A 158 -16.10 -11.87 -8.05
C GLU A 158 -16.41 -13.01 -9.05
N ASP A 159 -15.37 -13.61 -9.62
CA ASP A 159 -15.49 -14.70 -10.60
C ASP A 159 -15.91 -16.05 -9.94
N ASN A 160 -15.47 -16.30 -8.71
CA ASN A 160 -15.77 -17.53 -7.98
C ASN A 160 -17.24 -17.71 -7.53
N LYS A 161 -18.12 -16.74 -7.82
CA LYS A 161 -19.57 -16.92 -7.61
C LYS A 161 -20.23 -17.78 -8.70
N ALA A 162 -19.55 -18.05 -9.82
CA ALA A 162 -20.12 -18.76 -10.98
C ALA A 162 -19.79 -20.26 -11.05
N THR A 163 -18.88 -20.78 -10.23
CA THR A 163 -18.52 -22.20 -10.23
C THR A 163 -19.06 -22.87 -8.97
N PRO A 164 -20.09 -23.74 -9.06
CA PRO A 164 -20.45 -24.58 -7.93
C PRO A 164 -19.19 -25.36 -7.53
N PHE A 165 -18.81 -25.25 -6.25
CA PHE A 165 -17.72 -26.01 -5.67
C PHE A 165 -17.85 -27.47 -6.14
N ASN A 166 -16.94 -27.91 -7.01
CA ASN A 166 -16.68 -29.33 -7.12
C ASN A 166 -16.00 -29.69 -5.80
N LEU A 167 -16.83 -30.10 -4.83
CA LEU A 167 -16.33 -30.80 -3.65
C LEU A 167 -15.39 -31.87 -4.17
N ASN A 168 -14.14 -31.84 -3.73
CA ASN A 168 -13.23 -32.96 -3.92
C ASN A 168 -13.94 -34.19 -3.37
N LYS A 169 -14.54 -34.99 -4.26
CA LYS A 169 -15.01 -36.31 -3.88
C LYS A 169 -13.73 -37.10 -3.59
N PRO A 170 -13.65 -37.79 -2.44
CA PRO A 170 -12.59 -38.76 -2.27
C PRO A 170 -12.62 -39.74 -3.45
N PRO A 171 -11.50 -40.36 -3.83
CA PRO A 171 -11.45 -41.31 -4.95
C PRO A 171 -12.14 -42.65 -4.64
N TYR A 172 -13.27 -42.62 -3.91
CA TYR A 172 -14.16 -43.74 -3.61
C TYR A 172 -15.55 -43.20 -3.27
#